data_AF-A0A2W5A2Q8-F1
#
_entry.id   AF-A0A2W5A2Q8-F1
#
_cell.length_a   1.000
_cell.length_b   1.000
_cell.length_c   1.000
_cell.angle_alpha   90.00
_cell.angle_beta   90.00
_cell.angle_gamma   90.00
#
_symmetry.space_group_name_H-M   'P 1'
#
loop_
_entity.id
_entity.type
_entity.pdbx_description
1 polymer ?
#
loop_
_entity_poly.entity_id
_entity_poly.type
_entity_poly.pdbx_seq_one_letter_code
_entity_poly.pdbx_strand_id
1 'polypeptide(L)'
;MSAVTKEDVARLHTYLVVPVAVAEALSATTPLEGEDQYAMHVALSEIDSDSALLAIALGAYRIAQEYAGDVPVAAALKYECEKIVQDYAPDWLDNYHNHPVENDALYDLLRNIPEDLESVAELLETLQASIRDEDAPAHTLCSILAIQARAHMEIADYVLGELEADRMAELEEEDMDGVCSFGSPTLYAPDNLEAAANGSNIILFPIHRCR
;
A
#
# COMPACT_ATOMS: atom_id res chain seq x y z
N MET A 1 -8.35 15.54 -14.11
CA MET A 1 -7.78 14.18 -14.11
C MET A 1 -7.69 13.72 -15.55
N SER A 2 -6.48 13.45 -16.04
CA SER A 2 -6.29 12.84 -17.37
C SER A 2 -6.75 11.39 -17.28
N ALA A 3 -7.49 10.90 -18.27
CA ALA A 3 -7.88 9.49 -18.29
C ALA A 3 -6.63 8.61 -18.49
N VAL A 4 -6.48 7.56 -17.69
CA VAL A 4 -5.40 6.58 -17.81
C VAL A 4 -5.42 5.96 -19.20
N THR A 5 -4.31 6.07 -19.92
CA THR A 5 -4.18 5.53 -21.27
C THR A 5 -3.68 4.09 -21.25
N LYS A 6 -3.79 3.39 -22.39
CA LYS A 6 -3.18 2.05 -22.53
C LYS A 6 -1.65 2.07 -22.40
N GLU A 7 -1.03 3.20 -22.75
CA GLU A 7 0.41 3.41 -22.60
C GLU A 7 0.79 3.49 -21.12
N ASP A 8 -0.03 4.18 -20.32
CA ASP A 8 0.15 4.26 -18.87
C ASP A 8 0.05 2.90 -18.20
N VAL A 9 -0.94 2.08 -18.59
CA VAL A 9 -1.05 0.69 -18.10
C VAL A 9 0.18 -0.13 -18.49
N ALA A 10 0.70 0.02 -19.71
CA ALA A 10 1.91 -0.68 -20.14
C ALA A 10 3.15 -0.23 -19.34
N ARG A 11 3.23 1.05 -18.97
CA ARG A 11 4.28 1.57 -18.09
C ARG A 11 4.15 0.97 -16.69
N LEU A 12 2.96 0.93 -16.11
CA LEU A 12 2.73 0.28 -14.81
C LEU A 12 3.20 -1.18 -14.80
N HIS A 13 2.87 -1.96 -15.84
CA HIS A 13 3.36 -3.34 -15.98
C HIS A 13 4.88 -3.46 -16.12
N THR A 14 5.57 -2.40 -16.53
CA THR A 14 7.04 -2.37 -16.61
C THR A 14 7.67 -2.13 -15.23
N TYR A 15 7.03 -1.34 -14.38
CA TYR A 15 7.55 -0.98 -13.06
C TYR A 15 7.05 -1.89 -11.94
N LEU A 16 5.85 -2.46 -12.09
CA LEU A 16 5.23 -3.36 -11.13
C LEU A 16 5.34 -4.79 -11.67
N VAL A 17 6.16 -5.62 -11.02
CA VAL A 17 6.44 -7.00 -11.46
C VAL A 17 5.25 -7.93 -11.18
N VAL A 18 4.53 -7.70 -10.09
CA VAL A 18 3.47 -8.60 -9.61
C VAL A 18 2.33 -8.80 -10.61
N PRO A 19 1.78 -7.75 -11.27
CA PRO A 19 0.77 -7.94 -12.31
C PRO A 19 1.21 -8.84 -13.47
N VAL A 20 2.50 -8.81 -13.83
CA VAL A 20 3.06 -9.68 -14.89
C VAL A 20 3.12 -11.12 -14.39
N ALA A 21 3.62 -11.35 -13.18
CA ALA A 21 3.68 -12.67 -12.56
C ALA A 21 2.27 -13.29 -12.42
N VAL A 22 1.26 -12.50 -12.04
CA VAL A 22 -0.15 -12.93 -11.99
C VAL A 22 -0.65 -13.36 -13.38
N ALA A 23 -0.36 -12.60 -14.43
CA ALA A 23 -0.78 -12.94 -15.79
C ALA A 23 -0.11 -14.23 -16.30
N GLU A 24 1.17 -14.43 -15.97
CA GLU A 24 1.92 -15.65 -16.31
C GLU A 24 1.36 -16.86 -15.54
N ALA A 25 1.09 -16.71 -14.25
CA ALA A 25 0.50 -17.73 -13.39
C ALA A 25 -0.87 -18.19 -13.88
N LEU A 26 -1.75 -17.27 -14.29
CA LEU A 26 -3.05 -17.61 -14.86
C LEU A 26 -2.95 -18.29 -16.23
N SER A 27 -1.89 -17.98 -16.98
CA SER A 27 -1.63 -18.63 -18.28
C SER A 27 -1.01 -20.02 -18.11
N ALA A 28 -0.43 -20.32 -16.95
CA ALA A 28 0.14 -21.62 -16.64
C ALA A 28 -0.99 -22.64 -16.37
N THR A 29 -0.85 -23.85 -16.92
CA THR A 29 -1.78 -24.96 -16.66
C THR A 29 -1.49 -25.69 -15.35
N THR A 30 -0.45 -25.29 -14.63
CA THR A 30 0.01 -25.93 -13.40
C THR A 30 -0.36 -25.08 -12.19
N PRO A 31 -0.71 -25.70 -11.05
CA PRO A 31 -0.90 -24.98 -9.79
C PRO A 31 0.34 -24.18 -9.40
N LEU A 32 0.14 -23.09 -8.66
CA LEU A 32 1.25 -22.28 -8.14
C LEU A 32 2.04 -23.07 -7.10
N GLU A 33 3.33 -23.28 -7.33
CA GLU A 33 4.21 -23.94 -6.36
C GLU A 33 4.56 -23.01 -5.20
N GLY A 34 4.96 -23.58 -4.06
CA GLY A 34 5.22 -22.81 -2.83
C GLY A 34 6.32 -21.75 -2.98
N GLU A 35 7.29 -21.96 -3.87
CA GLU A 35 8.35 -20.98 -4.16
C GLU A 35 7.79 -19.74 -4.89
N ASP A 36 6.90 -19.94 -5.87
CA ASP A 36 6.25 -18.84 -6.60
C ASP A 36 5.33 -18.03 -5.68
N GLN A 37 4.57 -18.72 -4.82
CA GLN A 37 3.70 -18.08 -3.83
C GLN A 37 4.53 -17.21 -2.87
N TYR A 38 5.66 -17.74 -2.37
CA TYR A 38 6.56 -17.02 -1.49
C TYR A 38 7.19 -15.80 -2.19
N ALA A 39 7.65 -15.97 -3.44
CA ALA A 39 8.24 -14.89 -4.20
C ALA A 39 7.25 -13.72 -4.41
N MET A 40 5.97 -14.02 -4.66
CA MET A 40 4.93 -12.99 -4.75
C MET A 40 4.70 -12.25 -3.44
N HIS A 41 4.65 -12.96 -2.31
CA HIS A 41 4.55 -12.35 -0.99
C HIS A 41 5.73 -11.40 -0.73
N VAL A 42 6.96 -11.83 -1.04
CA VAL A 42 8.15 -11.00 -0.88
C VAL A 42 8.07 -9.76 -1.78
N ALA A 43 7.76 -9.93 -3.06
CA ALA A 43 7.69 -8.82 -4.01
C ALA A 43 6.65 -7.75 -3.61
N LEU A 44 5.51 -8.16 -3.05
CA LEU A 44 4.51 -7.22 -2.54
C LEU A 44 4.92 -6.59 -1.22
N SER A 45 5.62 -7.30 -0.34
CA SER A 45 6.06 -6.77 0.95
C SER A 45 7.20 -5.74 0.86
N GLU A 46 7.93 -5.71 -0.26
CA GLU A 46 9.09 -4.84 -0.47
C GLU A 46 8.75 -3.47 -1.08
N ILE A 47 7.50 -3.26 -1.50
CA ILE A 47 7.04 -2.02 -2.13
C ILE A 47 6.14 -1.22 -1.18
N ASP A 48 6.04 0.08 -1.41
CA ASP A 48 5.18 0.97 -0.61
C ASP A 48 3.69 0.68 -0.86
N SER A 49 2.82 1.05 0.09
CA SER A 49 1.40 0.68 0.08
C SER A 49 0.61 1.23 -1.11
N ASP A 50 1.00 2.36 -1.66
CA ASP A 50 0.42 2.93 -2.89
C ASP A 50 0.76 2.10 -4.14
N SER A 51 2.02 1.69 -4.25
CA SER A 51 2.54 0.82 -5.30
C SER A 51 1.93 -0.58 -5.18
N ALA A 52 1.76 -1.07 -3.94
CA ALA A 52 1.08 -2.33 -3.64
C ALA A 52 -0.39 -2.29 -4.05
N LEU A 53 -1.12 -1.22 -3.73
CA LEU A 53 -2.52 -1.04 -4.15
C LEU A 53 -2.65 -1.16 -5.68
N LEU A 54 -1.81 -0.45 -6.44
CA LEU A 54 -1.82 -0.52 -7.91
C LEU A 54 -1.43 -1.91 -8.43
N ALA A 55 -0.41 -2.54 -7.85
CA ALA A 55 0.03 -3.88 -8.24
C ALA A 55 -1.07 -4.92 -7.98
N ILE A 56 -1.72 -4.85 -6.82
CA ILE A 56 -2.83 -5.72 -6.43
C ILE A 56 -4.02 -5.47 -7.33
N ALA A 57 -4.41 -4.21 -7.58
CA ALA A 57 -5.53 -3.87 -8.44
C ALA A 57 -5.34 -4.38 -9.87
N LEU A 58 -4.15 -4.21 -10.47
CA LEU A 58 -3.86 -4.71 -11.81
C LEU A 58 -3.86 -6.25 -11.87
N GLY A 59 -3.32 -6.93 -10.86
CA GLY A 59 -3.35 -8.38 -10.75
C GLY A 59 -4.77 -8.93 -10.56
N ALA A 60 -5.51 -8.36 -9.60
CA ALA A 60 -6.89 -8.71 -9.29
C ALA A 60 -7.82 -8.45 -10.48
N TYR A 61 -7.62 -7.35 -11.21
CA TYR A 61 -8.32 -7.06 -12.46
C TYR A 61 -8.17 -8.20 -13.47
N ARG A 62 -6.95 -8.70 -13.65
CA ARG A 62 -6.67 -9.79 -14.58
C ARG A 62 -7.37 -11.08 -14.17
N ILE A 63 -7.35 -11.43 -12.88
CA ILE A 63 -8.09 -12.59 -12.34
C ILE A 63 -9.59 -12.39 -12.60
N ALA A 64 -10.14 -11.23 -12.23
CA ALA A 64 -11.55 -10.91 -12.36
C ALA A 64 -12.05 -11.00 -13.81
N GLN A 65 -11.22 -10.64 -14.80
CA GLN A 65 -11.57 -10.78 -16.21
C GLN A 65 -11.89 -12.21 -16.64
N GLU A 66 -11.23 -13.22 -16.06
CA GLU A 66 -11.45 -14.63 -16.42
C GLU A 66 -12.78 -15.18 -15.86
N TYR A 67 -13.27 -14.59 -14.76
CA TYR A 67 -14.47 -15.05 -14.05
C TYR A 67 -15.68 -14.11 -14.20
N ALA A 68 -15.53 -12.92 -14.77
CA ALA A 68 -16.58 -11.91 -14.87
C ALA A 68 -17.85 -12.36 -15.63
N GLY A 69 -17.75 -13.38 -16.47
CA GLY A 69 -18.90 -13.96 -17.18
C GLY A 69 -19.75 -14.91 -16.32
N ASP A 70 -19.15 -15.52 -15.29
CA ASP A 70 -19.76 -16.63 -14.54
C ASP A 70 -20.04 -16.27 -13.08
N VAL A 71 -19.24 -15.36 -12.50
CA VAL A 71 -19.27 -15.04 -11.07
C VAL A 71 -19.55 -13.54 -10.89
N PRO A 72 -20.71 -13.14 -10.31
CA PRO A 72 -21.05 -11.73 -10.14
C PRO A 72 -20.04 -10.91 -9.33
N VAL A 73 -19.41 -11.52 -8.31
CA VAL A 73 -18.37 -10.82 -7.53
C VAL A 73 -17.13 -10.50 -8.36
N ALA A 74 -16.81 -11.30 -9.39
CA ALA A 74 -15.71 -10.98 -10.30
C ALA A 74 -16.01 -9.70 -11.10
N ALA A 75 -17.26 -9.44 -11.49
CA ALA A 75 -17.63 -8.19 -12.15
C ALA A 75 -17.48 -6.97 -11.21
N ALA A 76 -17.82 -7.13 -9.93
CA ALA A 76 -17.63 -6.09 -8.92
C ALA A 76 -16.13 -5.82 -8.67
N LEU A 77 -15.33 -6.86 -8.45
CA LEU A 77 -13.88 -6.76 -8.30
C LEU A 77 -13.25 -6.08 -9.52
N LYS A 78 -13.65 -6.47 -10.73
CA LYS A 78 -13.16 -5.85 -11.97
C LYS A 78 -13.42 -4.35 -11.99
N TYR A 79 -14.64 -3.93 -11.64
CA TYR A 79 -15.01 -2.51 -11.60
C TYR A 79 -14.21 -1.74 -10.55
N GLU A 80 -14.05 -2.30 -9.35
CA GLU A 80 -13.29 -1.65 -8.27
C GLU A 80 -11.82 -1.49 -8.65
N CYS A 81 -11.21 -2.51 -9.25
CA CYS A 81 -9.83 -2.41 -9.75
C CYS A 81 -9.70 -1.37 -10.87
N GLU A 82 -10.67 -1.24 -11.78
CA GLU A 82 -10.65 -0.20 -12.82
C GLU A 82 -10.74 1.20 -12.23
N LYS A 83 -11.56 1.38 -11.19
CA LYS A 83 -11.68 2.64 -10.45
C LYS A 83 -10.35 2.99 -9.77
N ILE A 84 -9.79 2.08 -8.99
CA ILE A 84 -8.49 2.27 -8.31
C ILE A 84 -7.39 2.64 -9.32
N VAL A 85 -7.27 1.91 -10.43
CA VAL A 85 -6.25 2.24 -11.44
C VAL A 85 -6.49 3.63 -12.02
N GLN A 86 -7.73 4.05 -12.25
CA GLN A 86 -8.05 5.40 -12.75
C GLN A 86 -7.72 6.50 -11.75
N ASP A 87 -7.94 6.23 -10.46
CA ASP A 87 -7.77 7.22 -9.39
C ASP A 87 -6.30 7.40 -9.01
N TYR A 88 -5.52 6.32 -8.94
CA TYR A 88 -4.15 6.35 -8.41
C TYR A 88 -3.04 6.32 -9.47
N ALA A 89 -3.26 5.71 -10.64
CA ALA A 89 -2.17 5.54 -11.62
C ALA A 89 -1.58 6.85 -12.18
N PRO A 90 -2.38 7.90 -12.50
CA PRO A 90 -1.82 9.15 -13.02
C PRO A 90 -0.82 9.78 -12.05
N ASP A 91 -1.23 9.94 -10.79
CA ASP A 91 -0.42 10.59 -9.77
C ASP A 91 0.80 9.72 -9.41
N TRP A 92 0.65 8.40 -9.39
CA TRP A 92 1.77 7.48 -9.19
C TRP A 92 2.80 7.57 -10.34
N LEU A 93 2.36 7.59 -11.60
CA LEU A 93 3.26 7.66 -12.76
C LEU A 93 4.01 8.99 -12.86
N ASP A 94 3.40 10.07 -12.37
CA ASP A 94 4.01 11.41 -12.33
C ASP A 94 5.05 11.51 -11.20
N ASN A 95 4.91 10.73 -10.11
CA ASN A 95 5.72 10.85 -8.91
C ASN A 95 6.65 9.67 -8.61
N TYR A 96 6.54 8.53 -9.30
CA TYR A 96 7.36 7.33 -9.08
C TYR A 96 8.89 7.57 -9.14
N HIS A 97 9.34 8.60 -9.87
CA HIS A 97 10.76 8.99 -9.91
C HIS A 97 11.16 10.08 -8.91
N ASN A 98 10.19 10.72 -8.27
CA ASN A 98 10.36 11.91 -7.44
C ASN A 98 10.17 11.56 -5.96
N HIS A 99 11.11 10.80 -5.39
CA HIS A 99 11.22 10.59 -3.95
C HIS A 99 12.32 11.50 -3.35
N PRO A 100 12.11 12.08 -2.15
CA PRO A 100 10.95 11.92 -1.26
C PRO A 100 9.78 12.87 -1.57
N VAL A 101 8.56 12.40 -1.33
CA VAL A 101 7.32 13.20 -1.38
C VAL A 101 7.18 13.98 -0.07
N GLU A 102 6.73 15.24 -0.13
CA GLU A 102 6.48 16.06 1.07
C GLU A 102 5.30 15.51 1.90
N ASN A 103 5.36 15.65 3.23
CA ASN A 103 4.42 15.02 4.17
C ASN A 103 2.93 15.31 3.87
N ASP A 104 2.58 16.55 3.50
CA ASP A 104 1.20 16.91 3.17
C ASP A 104 0.70 16.21 1.90
N ALA A 105 1.55 16.13 0.87
CA ALA A 105 1.23 15.43 -0.37
C ALA A 105 1.15 13.91 -0.16
N LEU A 106 1.99 13.38 0.74
CA LEU A 106 1.92 11.97 1.15
C LEU A 106 0.63 11.67 1.91
N TYR A 107 0.20 12.55 2.82
CA TYR A 107 -1.07 12.39 3.55
C TYR A 107 -2.27 12.35 2.60
N ASP A 108 -2.35 13.33 1.68
CA ASP A 108 -3.45 13.38 0.70
C ASP A 108 -3.48 12.16 -0.24
N LEU A 109 -2.31 11.59 -0.55
CA LEU A 109 -2.18 10.36 -1.33
C LEU A 109 -2.65 9.14 -0.53
N LEU A 110 -2.17 8.99 0.71
CA LEU A 110 -2.41 7.79 1.51
C LEU A 110 -3.81 7.73 2.11
N ARG A 111 -4.51 8.85 2.34
CA ARG A 111 -5.74 8.90 3.17
C ARG A 111 -6.87 7.94 2.75
N ASN A 112 -6.94 7.57 1.47
CA ASN A 112 -7.97 6.69 0.92
C ASN A 112 -7.45 5.26 0.67
N ILE A 113 -6.13 5.06 0.71
CA ILE A 113 -5.49 3.79 0.37
C ILE A 113 -5.89 2.65 1.31
N PRO A 114 -5.98 2.83 2.65
CA PRO A 114 -6.45 1.76 3.53
C PRO A 114 -7.86 1.25 3.17
N GLU A 115 -8.81 2.16 2.90
CA GLU A 115 -10.19 1.80 2.55
C GLU A 115 -10.25 1.04 1.21
N ASP A 116 -9.50 1.51 0.20
CA ASP A 116 -9.47 0.84 -1.10
C ASP A 116 -8.77 -0.53 -1.03
N LEU A 117 -7.72 -0.67 -0.21
CA LEU A 117 -7.06 -1.96 0.05
C LEU A 117 -7.99 -2.93 0.78
N GLU A 118 -8.73 -2.47 1.79
CA GLU A 118 -9.72 -3.27 2.50
C GLU A 118 -10.79 -3.78 1.53
N SER A 119 -11.36 -2.88 0.73
CA SER A 119 -12.41 -3.21 -0.25
C SER A 119 -11.94 -4.27 -1.25
N VAL A 120 -10.73 -4.12 -1.80
CA VAL A 120 -10.17 -5.11 -2.73
C VAL A 120 -9.89 -6.45 -2.04
N ALA A 121 -9.41 -6.45 -0.80
CA ALA A 121 -9.18 -7.67 -0.04
C ALA A 121 -10.48 -8.46 0.16
N GLU A 122 -11.57 -7.81 0.57
CA GLU A 122 -12.88 -8.45 0.76
C GLU A 122 -13.44 -9.05 -0.54
N LEU A 123 -13.29 -8.32 -1.66
CA LEU A 123 -13.73 -8.79 -2.97
C LEU A 123 -12.89 -9.98 -3.46
N LEU A 124 -11.58 -9.99 -3.20
CA LEU A 124 -10.69 -11.10 -3.51
C LEU A 124 -11.02 -12.35 -2.70
N GLU A 125 -11.25 -12.22 -1.39
CA GLU A 125 -11.66 -13.34 -0.52
C GLU A 125 -13.01 -13.91 -0.94
N THR A 126 -13.96 -13.05 -1.30
CA THR A 126 -15.28 -13.47 -1.77
C THR A 126 -15.20 -14.17 -3.14
N LEU A 127 -14.35 -13.68 -4.04
CA LEU A 127 -14.08 -14.33 -5.31
C LEU A 127 -13.39 -15.68 -5.10
N GLN A 128 -12.37 -15.75 -4.25
CA GLN A 128 -11.69 -16.99 -3.88
C GLN A 128 -12.69 -18.05 -3.41
N ALA A 129 -13.57 -17.70 -2.47
CA ALA A 129 -14.61 -18.60 -1.96
C ALA A 129 -15.63 -19.05 -3.04
N SER A 130 -15.73 -18.32 -4.15
CA SER A 130 -16.59 -18.65 -5.28
C SER A 130 -15.91 -19.55 -6.33
N ILE A 131 -14.57 -19.61 -6.34
CA ILE A 131 -13.81 -20.49 -7.21
C ILE A 131 -13.87 -21.91 -6.65
N ARG A 132 -14.43 -22.85 -7.44
CA ARG A 132 -14.63 -24.25 -7.00
C ARG A 132 -13.38 -25.10 -7.05
N ASP A 133 -12.41 -24.71 -7.88
CA ASP A 133 -11.17 -25.44 -8.09
C ASP A 133 -10.08 -24.84 -7.21
N GLU A 134 -9.80 -25.47 -6.08
CA GLU A 134 -8.79 -25.02 -5.11
C GLU A 134 -7.36 -25.13 -5.67
N ASP A 135 -7.15 -26.01 -6.67
CA ASP A 135 -5.85 -26.18 -7.34
C ASP A 135 -5.64 -25.15 -8.46
N ALA A 136 -6.68 -24.38 -8.83
CA ALA A 136 -6.56 -23.35 -9.85
C ALA A 136 -5.64 -22.22 -9.37
N PRO A 137 -4.68 -21.74 -10.20
CA PRO A 137 -3.81 -20.63 -9.85
C PRO A 137 -4.58 -19.41 -9.33
N ALA A 138 -5.72 -19.09 -9.96
CA ALA A 138 -6.59 -17.99 -9.54
C ALA A 138 -7.02 -18.06 -8.07
N HIS A 139 -7.29 -19.26 -7.53
CA HIS A 139 -7.69 -19.43 -6.12
C HIS A 139 -6.55 -19.02 -5.18
N THR A 140 -5.34 -19.54 -5.42
CA THR A 140 -4.14 -19.20 -4.64
C THR A 140 -3.75 -17.73 -4.80
N LEU A 141 -3.82 -17.19 -6.01
CA LEU A 141 -3.52 -15.78 -6.29
C LEU A 141 -4.48 -14.86 -5.54
N CYS A 142 -5.79 -15.15 -5.51
CA CYS A 142 -6.75 -14.37 -4.71
C CYS A 142 -6.35 -14.35 -3.23
N SER A 143 -5.94 -15.50 -2.68
CA SER A 143 -5.47 -15.59 -1.29
C SER A 143 -4.24 -14.71 -1.03
N ILE A 144 -3.22 -14.79 -1.89
CA ILE A 144 -1.97 -14.03 -1.73
C ILE A 144 -2.26 -12.53 -1.79
N LEU A 145 -3.01 -12.09 -2.81
CA LEU A 145 -3.32 -10.69 -3.02
C LEU A 145 -4.18 -10.14 -1.88
N ALA A 146 -5.15 -10.90 -1.37
CA ALA A 146 -5.96 -10.47 -0.22
C ALA A 146 -5.14 -10.33 1.07
N ILE A 147 -4.25 -11.29 1.37
CA ILE A 147 -3.35 -11.22 2.53
C ILE A 147 -2.46 -9.98 2.44
N GLN A 148 -1.90 -9.70 1.25
CA GLN A 148 -1.03 -8.54 1.05
C GLN A 148 -1.80 -7.23 1.09
N ALA A 149 -3.03 -7.19 0.57
CA ALA A 149 -3.89 -6.02 0.67
C ALA A 149 -4.17 -5.65 2.13
N ARG A 150 -4.50 -6.64 2.97
CA ARG A 150 -4.68 -6.42 4.42
C ARG A 150 -3.39 -5.96 5.11
N ALA A 151 -2.25 -6.57 4.77
CA ALA A 151 -0.98 -6.15 5.35
C ALA A 151 -0.64 -4.69 5.02
N HIS A 152 -0.84 -4.28 3.76
CA HIS A 152 -0.60 -2.91 3.31
C HIS A 152 -1.62 -1.91 3.85
N MET A 153 -2.86 -2.35 4.07
CA MET A 153 -3.88 -1.54 4.74
C MET A 153 -3.43 -1.15 6.15
N GLU A 154 -2.98 -2.11 6.95
CA GLU A 154 -2.48 -1.86 8.32
C GLU A 154 -1.24 -0.96 8.32
N ILE A 155 -0.33 -1.13 7.34
CA ILE A 155 0.86 -0.28 7.19
C ILE A 155 0.44 1.17 6.85
N ALA A 156 -0.45 1.33 5.87
CA ALA A 156 -0.92 2.65 5.44
C ALA A 156 -1.69 3.36 6.56
N ASP A 157 -2.54 2.64 7.30
CA ASP A 157 -3.29 3.19 8.45
C ASP A 157 -2.35 3.64 9.57
N TYR A 158 -1.32 2.84 9.88
CA TYR A 158 -0.29 3.23 10.84
C TYR A 158 0.46 4.49 10.41
N VAL A 159 0.90 4.56 9.15
CA VAL A 159 1.63 5.74 8.62
C VAL A 159 0.75 6.99 8.65
N LEU A 160 -0.53 6.87 8.29
CA LEU A 160 -1.47 7.98 8.38
C LEU A 160 -1.63 8.47 9.82
N GLY A 161 -1.75 7.56 10.79
CA GLY A 161 -1.84 7.90 12.20
C GLY A 161 -0.63 8.69 12.72
N GLU A 162 0.58 8.33 12.29
CA GLU A 162 1.81 9.07 12.63
C GLU A 162 1.82 10.46 11.97
N LEU A 163 1.42 10.57 10.68
CA LEU A 163 1.35 11.87 9.99
C LEU A 163 0.32 12.81 10.63
N GLU A 164 -0.82 12.28 11.09
CA GLU A 164 -1.82 13.07 11.82
C GLU A 164 -1.32 13.55 13.18
N ALA A 165 -0.60 12.69 13.90
CA ALA A 165 0.00 13.04 15.18
C ALA A 165 1.04 14.16 15.03
N ASP A 166 1.92 14.06 14.03
CA ASP A 166 2.92 15.08 13.73
C ASP A 166 2.26 16.42 13.39
N ARG A 167 1.23 16.39 12.54
CA ARG A 167 0.48 17.60 12.18
C ARG A 167 -0.22 18.25 13.37
N MET A 168 -0.75 17.46 14.31
CA MET A 168 -1.34 17.99 15.54
C MET A 168 -0.28 18.63 16.45
N ALA A 169 0.90 18.01 16.56
CA ALA A 169 1.99 18.55 17.37
C ALA A 169 2.49 19.91 16.85
N GLU A 170 2.61 20.08 15.54
CA GLU A 170 2.99 21.36 14.92
C GLU A 170 1.99 22.48 15.26
N LEU A 171 0.69 22.19 15.22
CA LEU A 171 -0.36 23.16 15.57
C LEU A 171 -0.31 23.57 17.06
N GLU A 172 0.00 22.64 17.96
CA GLU A 172 0.15 22.93 19.39
C GLU A 172 1.38 23.80 19.70
N GLU A 173 2.48 23.64 18.95
CA GLU A 173 3.68 24.48 19.08
C GLU A 173 3.42 25.92 18.59
N GLU A 174 2.71 26.08 17.48
CA GLU A 174 2.36 27.41 16.93
C GLU A 174 1.45 28.23 17.86
N ASP A 175 0.54 27.58 18.58
CA ASP A 175 -0.36 28.24 19.56
C ASP A 175 0.38 28.68 20.84
N MET A 176 1.53 28.10 21.15
CA MET A 176 2.33 28.41 22.36
C MET A 176 3.31 29.58 22.17
N ASP A 177 3.71 29.89 20.94
CA ASP A 177 4.59 31.03 20.61
C ASP A 177 3.87 32.39 20.63
N GLY A 178 2.55 32.41 20.83
CA GLY A 178 1.73 33.62 21.02
C GLY A 178 1.74 34.18 22.45
N VAL A 179 2.30 33.48 23.45
CA VAL A 179 2.33 33.93 24.84
C VAL A 179 3.69 34.52 25.19
N CYS A 180 3.71 35.85 25.29
CA CYS A 180 4.86 36.71 25.57
C CYS A 180 5.91 36.12 26.53
N SER A 181 7.17 36.27 26.11
CA SER A 181 8.38 36.20 26.92
C SER A 181 8.23 36.99 28.22
N PHE A 182 8.18 36.29 29.36
CA PHE A 182 8.57 36.85 30.64
C PHE A 182 9.66 35.98 31.26
N GLY A 183 10.88 36.49 31.13
CA GLY A 183 12.08 36.21 31.94
C GLY A 183 12.24 34.83 32.58
N SER A 184 13.24 34.09 32.10
CA SER A 184 13.85 32.98 32.84
C SER A 184 14.16 33.33 34.30
N PRO A 185 14.18 32.31 35.16
CA PRO A 185 15.47 31.97 35.75
C PRO A 185 15.80 30.48 35.61
N THR A 186 16.98 30.24 35.05
CA THR A 186 17.80 29.03 35.18
C THR A 186 17.77 28.46 36.60
N LEU A 187 17.47 27.17 36.76
CA LEU A 187 17.96 26.36 37.89
C LEU A 187 17.84 24.84 37.61
N TYR A 188 19.02 24.23 37.45
CA TYR A 188 19.42 22.86 37.82
C TYR A 188 18.82 21.63 37.12
N ALA A 189 19.72 20.94 36.42
CA ALA A 189 19.68 19.49 36.22
C ALA A 189 19.81 18.74 37.57
N PRO A 190 19.37 17.48 37.62
CA PRO A 190 20.38 16.45 37.84
C PRO A 190 20.24 15.21 36.95
N ASP A 191 21.40 14.59 36.80
CA ASP A 191 21.71 13.29 36.22
C ASP A 191 20.69 12.19 36.55
N ASN A 192 20.33 11.39 35.55
CA ASN A 192 20.22 9.93 35.66
C ASN A 192 20.20 9.31 34.25
N LEU A 193 21.40 8.92 33.80
CA LEU A 193 21.58 7.81 32.86
C LEU A 193 21.06 6.51 33.51
N GLU A 194 20.62 5.58 32.67
CA GLU A 194 20.24 4.18 32.96
C GLU A 194 18.77 3.91 33.30
N ALA A 195 17.91 3.81 32.27
CA ALA A 195 16.85 2.79 32.17
C ALA A 195 16.05 2.91 30.86
N ALA A 196 16.57 2.38 29.74
CA ALA A 196 15.75 1.97 28.59
C ALA A 196 16.55 1.07 27.64
N ALA A 197 17.12 -0.01 28.18
CA ALA A 197 17.61 -1.13 27.38
C ALA A 197 16.61 -2.27 27.52
N ASN A 198 15.60 -2.34 26.64
CA ASN A 198 14.95 -3.59 26.25
C ASN A 198 13.95 -3.38 25.11
N GLY A 199 14.27 -3.96 23.96
CA GLY A 199 13.29 -4.55 23.05
C GLY A 199 12.61 -3.62 22.06
N SER A 200 13.34 -3.13 21.06
CA SER A 200 12.74 -2.76 19.77
C SER A 200 13.74 -3.08 18.66
N ASN A 201 13.60 -4.27 18.09
CA ASN A 201 14.25 -4.65 16.84
C ASN A 201 13.43 -4.13 15.67
N ILE A 202 13.19 -2.82 15.62
CA ILE A 202 12.71 -2.17 14.41
C ILE A 202 13.92 -1.43 13.85
N ILE A 203 14.42 -1.93 12.72
CA ILE A 203 15.44 -1.22 11.95
C ILE A 203 14.72 -0.06 11.28
N LEU A 204 14.72 1.10 11.93
CA LEU A 204 14.38 2.36 11.29
C LEU A 204 15.59 2.78 10.45
N PHE A 205 15.45 2.74 9.12
CA PHE A 205 16.46 3.29 8.24
C PHE A 205 16.56 4.81 8.45
N PRO A 206 17.76 5.37 8.59
CA PRO A 206 17.91 6.80 8.80
C PRO A 206 17.52 7.56 7.54
N ILE A 207 16.54 8.45 7.67
CA ILE A 207 16.23 9.48 6.67
C ILE A 207 17.48 10.34 6.52
N HIS A 208 18.18 10.18 5.40
CA HIS A 208 19.34 11.00 5.07
C HIS A 208 18.88 12.45 4.83
N ARG A 209 18.95 13.29 5.88
CA ARG A 209 18.95 14.75 5.72
C ARG A 209 20.26 15.16 5.05
N CYS A 210 20.26 15.32 3.74
CA CYS A 210 21.35 16.02 3.04
C CYS A 210 21.22 17.54 3.29
N ARG A 211 22.34 18.14 3.68
CA ARG A 211 22.57 19.59 3.84
C ARG A 211 22.74 20.29 2.50
#